data_AF-A0A1H7LHP4-F1
#
_entry.id   AF-A0A1H7LHP4-F1
#
_cell.length_a   1.000
_cell.length_b   1.000
_cell.length_c   1.000
_cell.angle_alpha   90.00
_cell.angle_beta   90.00
_cell.angle_gamma   90.00
#
_symmetry.space_group_name_H-M   'P 1'
#
loop_
_entity.id
_entity.type
_entity.pdbx_description
1 polymer ?
#
loop_
_entity_poly.entity_id
_entity_poly.type
_entity_poly.pdbx_seq_one_letter_code
_entity_poly.pdbx_strand_id
1 'polypeptide(L)'
;MGIATAVGIAVASALAMGPGTAAADEVAADGVVTGVSCSTTDGHSTCRYDSGFGGEQEYVLVVPGGVQTVTVTALGGTGGGMQGGRGGLVVTEIPVTPGQELYIVVDSGRGGGLASGGGFSSIATQSIKNDRQAALLSRVVVAPGGGAGGLAGAGGDAGTSAPGPGGGQAGTQVAGGVAGIGGTDGTLGAGGSGGPLGTGGGGGYFGGGGGNAGGGGGSFLVPAGGATDLAPRGAGASVQIDMDSGLAVSGSSDGNGSAGSSGSGSAGSSGGSGSAGSSGGNGSIGGPAS
;
A
#
# COMPACT_ATOMS: atom_id res chain seq x y z
N MET A 1 4.51 -2.60 33.96
CA MET A 1 3.26 -2.24 33.25
C MET A 1 3.32 -0.76 32.96
N GLY A 2 3.81 -0.37 31.78
CA GLY A 2 3.89 1.02 31.35
C GLY A 2 2.81 1.28 30.32
N ILE A 3 1.92 2.23 30.60
CA ILE A 3 0.85 2.65 29.70
C ILE A 3 1.52 3.52 28.63
N ALA A 4 1.57 3.05 27.38
CA ALA A 4 2.04 3.84 26.26
C ALA A 4 0.94 4.84 25.89
N THR A 5 1.20 6.11 26.20
CA THR A 5 0.33 7.24 25.82
C THR A 5 0.48 7.46 24.31
N ALA A 6 -0.52 7.05 23.54
CA ALA A 6 -0.63 7.42 22.13
C ALA A 6 -1.00 8.91 22.03
N VAL A 7 -0.01 9.74 21.72
CA VAL A 7 -0.25 11.15 21.36
C VAL A 7 -0.67 11.14 19.90
N GLY A 8 -1.99 11.11 19.67
CA GLY A 8 -2.57 11.34 18.36
C GLY A 8 -2.48 12.83 18.03
N ILE A 9 -1.47 13.22 17.23
CA ILE A 9 -1.51 14.50 16.54
C ILE A 9 -2.36 14.27 15.29
N ALA A 10 -3.66 14.56 15.41
CA ALA A 10 -4.49 14.78 14.25
C ALA A 10 -3.97 16.07 13.59
N VAL A 11 -3.25 15.94 12.47
CA VAL A 11 -3.03 17.10 11.60
C VAL A 11 -4.36 17.39 10.94
N ALA A 12 -5.16 18.22 11.62
CA ALA A 12 -6.37 18.79 11.08
C ALA A 12 -6.02 19.77 9.95
N SER A 13 -5.76 19.23 8.76
CA SER A 13 -5.92 19.94 7.50
C SER A 13 -7.26 19.56 6.85
N ALA A 14 -8.32 19.44 7.66
CA ALA A 14 -9.68 19.17 7.21
C ALA A 14 -10.55 20.45 7.15
N LEU A 15 -9.94 21.64 7.22
CA LEU A 15 -10.69 22.90 7.14
C LEU A 15 -10.67 23.42 5.69
N ALA A 16 -11.80 23.20 5.01
CA ALA A 16 -12.19 23.70 3.68
C ALA A 16 -11.85 22.85 2.45
N MET A 17 -11.81 21.52 2.60
CA MET A 17 -11.96 20.63 1.44
C MET A 17 -13.45 20.50 1.09
N GLY A 18 -13.85 21.03 -0.06
CA GLY A 18 -15.17 20.76 -0.63
C GLY A 18 -15.38 19.25 -0.87
N PRO A 19 -16.61 18.81 -1.15
CA PRO A 19 -16.86 17.41 -1.50
C PRO A 19 -16.03 17.05 -2.75
N GLY A 20 -15.00 16.23 -2.61
CA GLY A 20 -14.28 15.65 -3.75
C GLY A 20 -12.75 15.57 -3.69
N THR A 21 -12.06 16.07 -2.66
CA THR A 21 -10.59 15.96 -2.61
C THR A 21 -10.13 14.76 -1.79
N ALA A 22 -9.31 13.89 -2.40
CA ALA A 22 -8.61 12.84 -1.68
C ALA A 22 -7.62 13.45 -0.68
N ALA A 23 -7.72 13.04 0.59
CA ALA A 23 -6.72 13.33 1.61
C ALA A 23 -5.92 12.06 1.87
N ALA A 24 -4.61 12.11 1.66
CA ALA A 24 -3.70 11.12 2.20
C ALA A 24 -3.26 11.62 3.57
N ASP A 25 -3.57 10.87 4.63
CA ASP A 25 -3.08 11.16 5.98
C ASP A 25 -1.83 10.31 6.23
N GLU A 26 -0.76 10.96 6.68
CA GLU A 26 0.45 10.27 7.08
C GLU A 26 0.52 10.27 8.61
N VAL A 27 0.48 9.08 9.21
CA VAL A 27 0.75 8.92 10.65
C VAL A 27 2.27 8.85 10.85
N ALA A 28 2.96 9.99 10.70
CA ALA A 28 4.35 10.15 11.07
C ALA A 28 4.47 10.68 12.51
N ALA A 29 5.29 10.03 13.33
CA ALA A 29 5.50 10.43 14.72
C ALA A 29 6.28 11.75 14.89
N ASP A 30 6.78 12.36 13.79
CA ASP A 30 7.70 13.51 13.83
C ASP A 30 7.36 14.65 12.84
N GLY A 31 6.14 14.67 12.29
CA GLY A 31 5.57 15.86 11.63
C GLY A 31 6.18 16.34 10.30
N VAL A 32 7.12 15.60 9.69
CA VAL A 32 7.60 15.87 8.33
C VAL A 32 7.17 14.74 7.40
N VAL A 33 6.19 15.01 6.55
CA VAL A 33 5.73 14.09 5.51
C VAL A 33 6.74 14.04 4.37
N THR A 34 7.63 13.05 4.41
CA THR A 34 8.53 12.75 3.29
C THR A 34 8.11 11.43 2.66
N GLY A 35 7.60 11.47 1.42
CA GLY A 35 7.28 10.25 0.67
C GLY A 35 5.84 10.12 0.20
N VAL A 36 4.99 11.13 0.41
CA VAL A 36 3.67 11.21 -0.25
C VAL A 36 3.56 12.47 -1.09
N SER A 37 3.05 12.34 -2.30
CA SER A 37 2.65 13.47 -3.14
C SER A 37 1.31 13.18 -3.80
N CYS A 38 0.34 14.08 -3.66
CA CYS A 38 -0.96 13.97 -4.31
C CYS A 38 -1.23 15.20 -5.18
N SER A 39 -1.79 14.99 -6.37
CA SER A 39 -2.27 16.04 -7.27
C SER A 39 -3.66 15.72 -7.76
N THR A 40 -4.48 16.74 -7.98
CA THR A 40 -5.84 16.56 -8.55
C THR A 40 -5.99 17.48 -9.75
N THR A 41 -6.46 16.92 -10.87
CA THR A 41 -6.76 17.63 -12.12
C THR A 41 -8.08 17.10 -12.65
N ASP A 42 -9.05 17.97 -12.93
CA ASP A 42 -10.33 17.63 -13.59
C ASP A 42 -11.08 16.43 -12.99
N GLY A 43 -11.11 16.31 -11.65
CA GLY A 43 -11.79 15.21 -10.95
C GLY A 43 -11.01 13.90 -10.90
N HIS A 44 -9.79 13.88 -11.44
CA HIS A 44 -8.81 12.80 -11.35
C HIS A 44 -7.77 13.14 -10.28
N SER A 45 -7.62 12.27 -9.28
CA SER A 45 -6.62 12.41 -8.22
C SER A 45 -5.55 11.33 -8.35
N THR A 46 -4.29 11.74 -8.42
CA THR A 46 -3.11 10.86 -8.41
C THR A 46 -2.37 11.05 -7.10
N CYS A 47 -2.17 9.98 -6.35
CA CYS A 47 -1.35 9.95 -5.14
C CYS A 47 -0.19 8.98 -5.30
N ARG A 48 1.03 9.44 -5.04
CA ARG A 48 2.27 8.66 -5.06
C ARG A 48 2.85 8.53 -3.66
N TYR A 49 3.21 7.30 -3.30
CA TYR A 49 3.79 6.88 -2.04
C TYR A 49 5.16 6.24 -2.31
N ASP A 50 6.22 6.71 -1.66
CA ASP A 50 7.61 6.26 -1.86
C ASP A 50 8.23 5.85 -0.52
N SER A 51 9.23 4.96 -0.52
CA SER A 51 9.85 4.44 0.71
C SER A 51 10.66 5.45 1.55
N GLY A 52 10.73 6.72 1.14
CA GLY A 52 11.49 7.77 1.80
C GLY A 52 12.96 7.40 2.09
N PHE A 53 13.45 7.80 3.26
CA PHE A 53 14.86 7.64 3.69
C PHE A 53 15.18 6.27 4.32
N GLY A 54 14.33 5.27 4.11
CA GLY A 54 14.61 3.87 4.45
C GLY A 54 13.63 3.27 5.46
N GLY A 55 13.58 1.94 5.44
CA GLY A 55 12.70 1.13 6.28
C GLY A 55 11.35 0.81 5.64
N GLU A 56 10.46 0.29 6.47
CA GLU A 56 9.08 -0.03 6.10
C GLU A 56 8.19 1.14 6.52
N GLN A 57 7.55 1.78 5.55
CA GLN A 57 6.62 2.89 5.78
C GLN A 57 5.20 2.42 5.51
N GLU A 58 4.26 2.86 6.34
CA GLU A 58 2.83 2.65 6.15
C GLU A 58 2.10 4.00 6.07
N TYR A 59 1.28 4.13 5.03
CA TYR A 59 0.39 5.25 4.76
C TYR A 59 -1.05 4.77 4.77
N VAL A 60 -1.98 5.68 5.07
CA VAL A 60 -3.42 5.39 5.02
C VAL A 60 -4.08 6.28 3.98
N LEU A 61 -4.79 5.67 3.05
CA LEU A 61 -5.68 6.34 2.11
C LEU A 61 -7.12 6.04 2.49
N VAL A 62 -7.88 7.07 2.85
CA VAL A 62 -9.33 6.96 3.00
C VAL A 62 -9.97 7.21 1.64
N VAL A 63 -10.67 6.20 1.10
CA VAL A 63 -11.27 6.27 -0.24
C VAL A 63 -12.31 7.40 -0.28
N PRO A 64 -12.17 8.39 -1.18
CA PRO A 64 -13.09 9.51 -1.27
C PRO A 64 -14.51 9.10 -1.65
N GLY A 65 -15.48 9.96 -1.33
CA GLY A 65 -16.85 9.83 -1.79
C GLY A 65 -16.94 9.72 -3.33
N GLY A 66 -17.74 8.78 -3.83
CA GLY A 66 -17.98 8.61 -5.27
C GLY A 66 -16.92 7.80 -6.03
N VAL A 67 -15.82 7.40 -5.36
CA VAL A 67 -14.81 6.49 -5.94
C VAL A 67 -15.20 5.05 -5.65
N GLN A 68 -15.30 4.23 -6.70
CA GLN A 68 -15.64 2.80 -6.61
C GLN A 68 -14.51 1.88 -7.10
N THR A 69 -13.57 2.46 -7.84
CA THR A 69 -12.41 1.77 -8.40
C THR A 69 -11.21 2.67 -8.27
N VAL A 70 -10.06 2.08 -7.97
CA VAL A 70 -8.78 2.78 -8.01
C VAL A 70 -7.83 2.05 -8.95
N THR A 71 -7.09 2.79 -9.76
CA THR A 71 -6.01 2.24 -10.58
C THR A 71 -4.73 2.31 -9.76
N VAL A 72 -4.04 1.18 -9.65
CA VAL A 72 -2.84 1.03 -8.83
C VAL A 72 -1.68 0.65 -9.71
N THR A 73 -0.60 1.43 -9.62
CA THR A 73 0.72 1.10 -10.16
C THR A 73 1.69 0.92 -9.00
N ALA A 74 2.03 -0.32 -8.67
CA ALA A 74 2.95 -0.66 -7.59
C ALA A 74 4.30 -1.14 -8.15
N LEU A 75 5.39 -0.61 -7.61
CA LEU A 75 6.76 -0.96 -7.95
C LEU A 75 7.47 -1.53 -6.73
N GLY A 76 8.17 -2.64 -6.89
CA GLY A 76 9.16 -3.12 -5.93
C GLY A 76 10.55 -2.57 -6.23
N GLY A 77 11.38 -2.51 -5.20
CA GLY A 77 12.74 -1.99 -5.29
C GLY A 77 13.71 -2.95 -5.97
N THR A 78 14.74 -2.38 -6.60
CA THR A 78 15.89 -3.13 -7.12
C THR A 78 16.74 -3.65 -5.94
N GLY A 79 17.29 -4.87 -6.06
CA GLY A 79 18.25 -5.39 -5.10
C GLY A 79 19.57 -4.59 -5.09
N GLY A 80 20.24 -4.56 -3.95
CA GLY A 80 21.54 -3.92 -3.81
C GLY A 80 22.68 -4.68 -4.51
N GLY A 81 23.84 -4.04 -4.58
CA GLY A 81 25.06 -4.59 -5.17
C GLY A 81 25.19 -4.32 -6.68
N MET A 82 26.34 -4.73 -7.25
CA MET A 82 26.69 -4.40 -8.64
C MET A 82 25.75 -5.02 -9.69
N GLN A 83 25.07 -6.11 -9.33
CA GLN A 83 24.19 -6.87 -10.23
C GLN A 83 22.91 -7.29 -9.49
N GLY A 84 22.31 -6.38 -8.72
CA GLY A 84 21.03 -6.63 -8.09
C GLY A 84 19.91 -6.86 -9.11
N GLY A 85 19.00 -7.77 -8.78
CA GLY A 85 17.82 -8.05 -9.58
C GLY A 85 16.82 -6.90 -9.53
N ARG A 86 16.02 -6.77 -10.59
CA ARG A 86 14.94 -5.79 -10.71
C ARG A 86 13.78 -6.18 -9.81
N GLY A 87 13.10 -5.18 -9.24
CA GLY A 87 11.81 -5.39 -8.59
C GLY A 87 10.70 -5.69 -9.61
N GLY A 88 9.53 -6.01 -9.10
CA GLY A 88 8.31 -6.22 -9.87
C GLY A 88 7.54 -4.92 -10.10
N LEU A 89 6.76 -4.90 -11.16
CA LEU A 89 5.73 -3.91 -11.45
C LEU A 89 4.39 -4.62 -11.43
N VAL A 90 3.41 -4.06 -10.74
CA VAL A 90 2.01 -4.48 -10.79
C VAL A 90 1.17 -3.29 -11.23
N VAL A 91 0.35 -3.49 -12.26
CA VAL A 91 -0.69 -2.53 -12.68
C VAL A 91 -2.03 -3.23 -12.59
N THR A 92 -2.96 -2.68 -11.80
CA THR A 92 -4.28 -3.30 -11.59
C THR A 92 -5.32 -2.27 -11.20
N GLU A 93 -6.57 -2.59 -11.45
CA GLU A 93 -7.70 -1.91 -10.82
C GLU A 93 -8.14 -2.68 -9.58
N ILE A 94 -8.54 -1.97 -8.53
CA ILE A 94 -9.07 -2.56 -7.30
C ILE A 94 -10.46 -1.96 -7.03
N PRO A 95 -11.49 -2.80 -6.83
CA PRO A 95 -12.77 -2.31 -6.36
C PRO A 95 -12.65 -1.82 -4.92
N VAL A 96 -13.21 -0.64 -4.66
CA VAL A 96 -13.17 0.01 -3.35
C VAL A 96 -14.55 0.52 -2.95
N THR A 97 -14.76 0.70 -1.65
CA THR A 97 -15.96 1.34 -1.12
C THR A 97 -15.61 2.75 -0.60
N PRO A 98 -16.43 3.77 -0.86
CA PRO A 98 -16.26 5.08 -0.23
C PRO A 98 -16.12 4.98 1.30
N GLY A 99 -15.11 5.67 1.85
CA GLY A 99 -14.77 5.61 3.28
C GLY A 99 -13.97 4.38 3.71
N GLN A 100 -13.68 3.44 2.80
CA GLN A 100 -12.75 2.34 3.08
C GLN A 100 -11.34 2.88 3.31
N GLU A 101 -10.65 2.33 4.29
CA GLU A 101 -9.22 2.58 4.51
C GLU A 101 -8.40 1.57 3.70
N LEU A 102 -7.45 2.09 2.92
CA LEU A 102 -6.40 1.31 2.28
C LEU A 102 -5.08 1.62 2.98
N TYR A 103 -4.37 0.57 3.35
CA TYR A 103 -3.07 0.66 4.01
C TYR A 103 -1.98 0.39 2.97
N ILE A 104 -1.22 1.44 2.63
CA ILE A 104 -0.15 1.37 1.64
C ILE A 104 1.16 1.15 2.38
N VAL A 105 1.79 0.01 2.15
CA VAL A 105 3.10 -0.30 2.72
C VAL A 105 4.15 -0.22 1.63
N VAL A 106 5.18 0.58 1.86
CA VAL A 106 6.36 0.68 1.01
C VAL A 106 7.58 0.36 1.85
N ASP A 107 8.23 -0.77 1.58
CA ASP A 107 9.47 -1.19 2.22
C ASP A 107 10.64 -0.90 1.28
N SER A 108 11.72 -0.31 1.81
CA SER A 108 12.94 -0.09 1.03
C SER A 108 13.75 -1.37 0.81
N GLY A 109 13.41 -2.45 1.52
CA GLY A 109 14.09 -3.74 1.45
C GLY A 109 14.92 -4.04 2.67
N ARG A 110 15.06 -5.33 2.93
CA ARG A 110 15.82 -5.89 4.06
C ARG A 110 16.56 -7.15 3.61
N GLY A 111 17.52 -7.55 4.42
CA GLY A 111 18.39 -8.70 4.15
C GLY A 111 19.84 -8.33 4.43
N GLY A 112 20.46 -9.05 5.36
CA GLY A 112 21.84 -8.81 5.77
C GLY A 112 22.86 -9.47 4.82
N GLY A 113 24.09 -9.01 4.90
CA GLY A 113 25.24 -9.50 4.14
C GLY A 113 26.01 -8.36 3.48
N LEU A 114 26.64 -8.66 2.33
CA LEU A 114 27.37 -7.68 1.53
C LEU A 114 26.45 -6.67 0.82
N ALA A 115 25.19 -7.06 0.56
CA ALA A 115 24.16 -6.22 -0.04
C ALA A 115 22.76 -6.70 0.35
N SER A 116 21.83 -5.76 0.52
CA SER A 116 20.43 -6.02 0.88
C SER A 116 19.55 -6.24 -0.35
N GLY A 117 18.60 -7.17 -0.26
CA GLY A 117 17.57 -7.31 -1.28
C GLY A 117 16.70 -6.06 -1.38
N GLY A 118 16.04 -5.92 -2.52
CA GLY A 118 15.10 -4.83 -2.79
C GLY A 118 13.82 -5.03 -1.99
N GLY A 119 13.19 -3.92 -1.61
CA GLY A 119 11.93 -3.96 -0.88
C GLY A 119 10.72 -4.13 -1.76
N PHE A 120 9.58 -4.32 -1.13
CA PHE A 120 8.30 -4.47 -1.81
C PHE A 120 7.43 -3.24 -1.60
N SER A 121 6.43 -3.09 -2.45
CA SER A 121 5.30 -2.22 -2.18
C SER A 121 4.00 -3.03 -2.19
N SER A 122 3.03 -2.62 -1.39
CA SER A 122 1.76 -3.33 -1.28
C SER A 122 0.62 -2.44 -0.82
N ILE A 123 -0.59 -2.90 -1.10
CA ILE A 123 -1.83 -2.37 -0.55
C ILE A 123 -2.51 -3.46 0.26
N ALA A 124 -2.99 -3.12 1.45
CA ALA A 124 -3.65 -4.00 2.41
C ALA A 124 -4.93 -3.36 2.97
N THR A 125 -5.78 -4.18 3.59
CA THR A 125 -7.00 -3.72 4.28
C THR A 125 -6.85 -3.67 5.80
N GLN A 126 -5.67 -3.97 6.33
CA GLN A 126 -5.35 -3.86 7.75
C GLN A 126 -3.97 -3.23 7.95
N SER A 127 -3.82 -2.48 9.05
CA SER A 127 -2.58 -1.81 9.42
C SER A 127 -1.50 -2.78 9.92
N ILE A 128 -0.30 -2.68 9.35
CA ILE A 128 0.91 -3.39 9.77
C ILE A 128 1.43 -2.92 11.13
N LYS A 129 1.09 -1.68 11.53
CA LYS A 129 1.42 -1.12 12.86
C LYS A 129 0.58 -1.77 13.97
N ASN A 130 -0.64 -2.21 13.66
CA ASN A 130 -1.54 -2.85 14.63
C ASN A 130 -1.26 -4.35 14.77
N ASP A 131 -1.26 -5.08 13.64
CA ASP A 131 -0.95 -6.51 13.59
C ASP A 131 -0.22 -6.82 12.28
N ARG A 132 1.09 -7.05 12.40
CA ARG A 132 1.94 -7.32 11.25
C ARG A 132 1.49 -8.54 10.45
N GLN A 133 1.12 -9.62 11.13
CA GLN A 133 0.78 -10.87 10.43
C GLN A 133 -0.56 -10.73 9.72
N ALA A 134 -1.56 -10.15 10.39
CA ALA A 134 -2.86 -9.92 9.80
C ALA A 134 -2.79 -8.95 8.61
N ALA A 135 -1.99 -7.87 8.72
CA ALA A 135 -1.74 -6.94 7.61
C ALA A 135 -1.15 -7.64 6.39
N LEU A 136 -0.09 -8.45 6.58
CA LEU A 136 0.56 -9.17 5.48
C LEU A 136 -0.36 -10.21 4.81
N LEU A 137 -1.31 -10.78 5.55
CA LEU A 137 -2.32 -11.69 5.00
C LEU A 137 -3.48 -10.95 4.32
N SER A 138 -3.75 -9.71 4.72
CA SER A 138 -4.81 -8.86 4.16
C SER A 138 -4.42 -8.09 2.90
N ARG A 139 -3.19 -8.30 2.39
CA ARG A 139 -2.69 -7.64 1.18
C ARG A 139 -3.54 -8.04 -0.03
N VAL A 140 -3.86 -7.05 -0.85
CA VAL A 140 -4.59 -7.21 -2.11
C VAL A 140 -3.69 -7.07 -3.32
N VAL A 141 -2.61 -6.28 -3.20
CA VAL A 141 -1.59 -6.07 -4.24
C VAL A 141 -0.23 -6.16 -3.59
N VAL A 142 0.72 -6.86 -4.22
CA VAL A 142 2.14 -6.83 -3.85
C VAL A 142 3.02 -6.82 -5.09
N ALA A 143 3.80 -5.73 -5.23
CA ALA A 143 4.93 -5.65 -6.15
C ALA A 143 6.23 -5.99 -5.39
N PRO A 144 6.84 -7.15 -5.65
CA PRO A 144 8.00 -7.63 -4.89
C PRO A 144 9.30 -6.94 -5.29
N GLY A 145 10.29 -6.97 -4.42
CA GLY A 145 11.65 -6.55 -4.72
C GLY A 145 12.49 -7.64 -5.40
N GLY A 146 13.55 -7.21 -6.08
CA GLY A 146 14.58 -8.11 -6.61
C GLY A 146 15.57 -8.53 -5.51
N GLY A 147 16.24 -9.65 -5.69
CA GLY A 147 17.32 -10.07 -4.80
C GLY A 147 18.62 -9.28 -5.03
N ALA A 148 19.46 -9.18 -4.01
CA ALA A 148 20.76 -8.53 -4.15
C ALA A 148 21.76 -9.39 -4.93
N GLY A 149 22.66 -8.71 -5.64
CA GLY A 149 23.80 -9.32 -6.33
C GLY A 149 25.09 -9.16 -5.53
N GLY A 150 25.93 -10.19 -5.54
CA GLY A 150 27.19 -10.24 -4.81
C GLY A 150 28.41 -10.36 -5.72
N LEU A 151 29.58 -10.60 -5.13
CA LEU A 151 30.81 -10.87 -5.87
C LEU A 151 30.73 -12.17 -6.68
N ALA A 152 29.95 -13.14 -6.19
CA ALA A 152 29.84 -14.47 -6.78
C ALA A 152 28.70 -14.61 -7.81
N GLY A 153 27.86 -13.58 -8.00
CA GLY A 153 26.77 -13.65 -8.99
C GLY A 153 25.74 -12.53 -8.88
N ALA A 154 24.82 -12.52 -9.84
CA ALA A 154 23.70 -11.59 -9.89
C ALA A 154 22.59 -12.00 -8.91
N GLY A 155 21.80 -11.03 -8.48
CA GLY A 155 20.54 -11.29 -7.78
C GLY A 155 19.44 -11.71 -8.76
N GLY A 156 18.46 -12.46 -8.27
CA GLY A 156 17.26 -12.79 -9.05
C GLY A 156 16.34 -11.58 -9.18
N ASP A 157 15.81 -11.35 -10.38
CA ASP A 157 14.68 -10.44 -10.57
C ASP A 157 13.47 -10.94 -9.76
N ALA A 158 12.50 -10.07 -9.50
CA ALA A 158 11.20 -10.44 -8.93
C ALA A 158 10.62 -11.72 -9.56
N GLY A 159 10.24 -12.68 -8.71
CA GLY A 159 9.73 -13.99 -9.12
C GLY A 159 10.77 -14.97 -9.66
N THR A 160 12.06 -14.64 -9.64
CA THR A 160 13.14 -15.49 -10.18
C THR A 160 14.24 -15.77 -9.16
N SER A 161 14.81 -16.97 -9.23
CA SER A 161 15.92 -17.38 -8.37
C SER A 161 17.23 -16.74 -8.82
N ALA A 162 18.15 -16.48 -7.89
CA ALA A 162 19.50 -16.08 -8.26
C ALA A 162 20.21 -17.23 -9.02
N PRO A 163 20.98 -16.92 -10.08
CA PRO A 163 21.73 -17.92 -10.82
C PRO A 163 22.84 -18.57 -9.98
N GLY A 164 23.09 -19.85 -10.25
CA GLY A 164 24.22 -20.60 -9.70
C GLY A 164 23.91 -21.41 -8.42
N PRO A 165 24.82 -22.32 -8.02
CA PRO A 165 24.57 -23.32 -6.96
C PRO A 165 24.49 -22.74 -5.53
N GLY A 166 24.83 -21.47 -5.37
CA GLY A 166 24.76 -20.74 -4.09
C GLY A 166 23.72 -19.63 -4.07
N GLY A 167 22.93 -19.50 -5.13
CA GLY A 167 21.89 -18.49 -5.26
C GLY A 167 20.66 -18.84 -4.41
N GLY A 168 20.07 -17.84 -3.79
CA GLY A 168 18.77 -17.97 -3.13
C GLY A 168 17.64 -18.18 -4.15
N GLN A 169 16.65 -18.99 -3.76
CA GLN A 169 15.47 -19.25 -4.60
C GLN A 169 14.47 -18.10 -4.54
N ALA A 170 13.66 -17.93 -5.59
CA ALA A 170 12.54 -17.00 -5.57
C ALA A 170 11.50 -17.36 -4.51
N GLY A 171 10.79 -16.37 -4.00
CA GLY A 171 9.53 -16.60 -3.31
C GLY A 171 8.48 -17.20 -4.24
N THR A 172 7.50 -17.90 -3.68
CA THR A 172 6.32 -18.41 -4.39
C THR A 172 5.05 -17.75 -3.87
N GLN A 173 3.89 -18.10 -4.44
CA GLN A 173 2.60 -17.60 -3.93
C GLN A 173 2.22 -18.16 -2.55
N VAL A 174 2.88 -19.22 -2.06
CA VAL A 174 2.48 -19.91 -0.82
C VAL A 174 3.61 -20.08 0.19
N ALA A 175 4.86 -19.80 -0.20
CA ALA A 175 6.04 -19.99 0.62
C ALA A 175 7.17 -19.05 0.20
N GLY A 176 8.03 -18.72 1.18
CA GLY A 176 9.29 -18.02 0.94
C GLY A 176 10.27 -18.83 0.10
N GLY A 177 11.20 -18.12 -0.52
CA GLY A 177 12.28 -18.74 -1.27
C GLY A 177 13.28 -19.42 -0.35
N VAL A 178 13.70 -20.61 -0.72
CA VAL A 178 14.73 -21.38 0.00
C VAL A 178 16.08 -20.67 -0.11
N ALA A 179 16.83 -20.66 0.98
CA ALA A 179 18.18 -20.13 1.06
C ALA A 179 19.14 -20.85 0.10
N GLY A 180 20.07 -20.08 -0.46
CA GLY A 180 21.30 -20.62 -0.99
C GLY A 180 22.30 -20.97 0.12
N ILE A 181 23.51 -21.35 -0.26
CA ILE A 181 24.56 -21.73 0.69
C ILE A 181 24.86 -20.57 1.65
N GLY A 182 24.76 -20.86 2.96
CA GLY A 182 25.08 -19.90 4.03
C GLY A 182 24.03 -18.81 4.26
N GLY A 183 22.89 -18.87 3.56
CA GLY A 183 21.79 -17.93 3.72
C GLY A 183 20.69 -18.42 4.66
N THR A 184 19.61 -17.64 4.72
CA THR A 184 18.34 -17.98 5.36
C THR A 184 17.21 -17.88 4.34
N ASP A 185 16.15 -18.64 4.58
CA ASP A 185 14.96 -18.61 3.74
C ASP A 185 14.28 -17.24 3.81
N GLY A 186 13.56 -16.90 2.73
CA GLY A 186 12.58 -15.82 2.76
C GLY A 186 11.34 -16.22 3.56
N THR A 187 10.56 -15.23 3.96
CA THR A 187 9.30 -15.42 4.69
C THR A 187 8.22 -14.50 4.14
N LEU A 188 7.01 -14.54 4.71
CA LEU A 188 5.93 -13.64 4.32
C LEU A 188 6.38 -12.18 4.50
N GLY A 189 6.36 -11.38 3.43
CA GLY A 189 6.77 -9.98 3.45
C GLY A 189 8.29 -9.72 3.42
N ALA A 190 9.14 -10.67 3.80
CA ALA A 190 10.57 -10.41 4.00
C ALA A 190 11.48 -11.38 3.23
N GLY A 191 12.53 -10.83 2.60
CA GLY A 191 13.59 -11.63 2.00
C GLY A 191 14.53 -12.26 3.04
N GLY A 192 15.17 -13.36 2.65
CA GLY A 192 16.17 -14.05 3.45
C GLY A 192 17.53 -13.31 3.45
N SER A 193 18.39 -13.61 4.42
CA SER A 193 19.75 -13.05 4.52
C SER A 193 20.78 -13.99 3.90
N GLY A 194 21.91 -13.47 3.39
CA GLY A 194 22.94 -14.30 2.74
C GLY A 194 24.10 -14.77 3.62
N GLY A 195 24.03 -14.52 4.94
CA GLY A 195 25.16 -14.73 5.85
C GLY A 195 26.29 -13.70 5.66
N PRO A 196 27.48 -13.91 6.29
CA PRO A 196 28.54 -12.89 6.33
C PRO A 196 29.15 -12.52 4.98
N LEU A 197 29.10 -13.45 4.01
CA LEU A 197 29.69 -13.29 2.67
C LEU A 197 28.65 -13.28 1.56
N GLY A 198 27.37 -13.45 1.87
CA GLY A 198 26.31 -13.47 0.87
C GLY A 198 25.48 -12.21 0.83
N THR A 199 24.37 -12.31 0.12
CA THR A 199 23.47 -11.20 -0.20
C THR A 199 22.02 -11.56 0.12
N GLY A 200 21.23 -10.55 0.45
CA GLY A 200 19.82 -10.71 0.81
C GLY A 200 18.91 -11.01 -0.38
N GLY A 201 17.86 -11.80 -0.15
CA GLY A 201 16.74 -11.96 -1.08
C GLY A 201 15.80 -10.77 -1.06
N GLY A 202 15.01 -10.59 -2.12
CA GLY A 202 14.03 -9.51 -2.24
C GLY A 202 12.80 -9.75 -1.37
N GLY A 203 12.19 -8.68 -0.86
CA GLY A 203 10.88 -8.72 -0.20
C GLY A 203 9.74 -8.98 -1.19
N GLY A 204 8.54 -9.33 -0.73
CA GLY A 204 7.42 -9.62 -1.62
C GLY A 204 6.19 -10.12 -0.88
N TYR A 205 5.28 -10.78 -1.59
CA TYR A 205 4.18 -11.49 -0.92
C TYR A 205 4.81 -12.55 -0.01
N PHE A 206 5.66 -13.39 -0.58
CA PHE A 206 6.73 -14.09 0.11
C PHE A 206 8.08 -13.64 -0.46
N GLY A 207 9.05 -13.39 0.41
CA GLY A 207 10.37 -12.98 0.00
C GLY A 207 11.20 -14.13 -0.59
N GLY A 208 12.20 -13.78 -1.38
CA GLY A 208 13.20 -14.72 -1.88
C GLY A 208 14.22 -15.11 -0.81
N GLY A 209 14.87 -16.25 -0.97
CA GLY A 209 15.95 -16.70 -0.09
C GLY A 209 17.21 -15.85 -0.28
N GLY A 210 18.01 -15.70 0.77
CA GLY A 210 19.36 -15.14 0.64
C GLY A 210 20.36 -16.20 0.17
N GLY A 211 21.52 -15.78 -0.33
CA GLY A 211 22.53 -16.71 -0.83
C GLY A 211 23.90 -16.07 -0.98
N ASN A 212 24.95 -16.89 -1.02
CA ASN A 212 26.33 -16.40 -1.19
C ASN A 212 26.63 -15.94 -2.63
N ALA A 213 25.91 -16.47 -3.62
CA ALA A 213 26.06 -16.10 -5.03
C ALA A 213 25.07 -15.01 -5.48
N GLY A 214 24.05 -14.71 -4.67
CA GLY A 214 22.94 -13.82 -5.02
C GLY A 214 21.70 -14.18 -4.21
N GLY A 215 20.84 -13.20 -3.92
CA GLY A 215 19.53 -13.45 -3.34
C GLY A 215 18.47 -13.69 -4.42
N GLY A 216 17.46 -14.50 -4.14
CA GLY A 216 16.29 -14.66 -5.00
C GLY A 216 15.33 -13.47 -4.90
N GLY A 217 14.52 -13.22 -5.94
CA GLY A 217 13.48 -12.20 -5.91
C GLY A 217 12.25 -12.62 -5.10
N GLY A 218 11.48 -11.64 -4.61
CA GLY A 218 10.20 -11.92 -3.95
C GLY A 218 9.08 -12.30 -4.93
N SER A 219 7.97 -12.82 -4.41
CA SER A 219 6.80 -13.18 -5.20
C SER A 219 5.75 -12.08 -5.31
N PHE A 220 5.04 -12.09 -6.43
CA PHE A 220 3.91 -11.20 -6.70
C PHE A 220 2.63 -11.64 -5.97
N LEU A 221 1.77 -10.68 -5.70
CA LEU A 221 0.33 -10.89 -5.45
C LEU A 221 -0.45 -9.88 -6.29
N VAL A 222 -1.33 -10.37 -7.15
CA VAL A 222 -2.01 -9.57 -8.16
C VAL A 222 -3.49 -9.94 -8.16
N PRO A 223 -4.40 -8.97 -8.03
CA PRO A 223 -5.82 -9.20 -8.19
C PRO A 223 -6.15 -9.79 -9.56
N ALA A 224 -7.30 -10.45 -9.67
CA ALA A 224 -7.78 -10.94 -10.95
C ALA A 224 -7.93 -9.76 -11.94
N GLY A 225 -7.33 -9.90 -13.13
CA GLY A 225 -7.33 -8.86 -14.16
C GLY A 225 -6.14 -7.89 -14.12
N GLY A 226 -5.28 -7.95 -13.09
CA GLY A 226 -4.05 -7.18 -13.04
C GLY A 226 -2.92 -7.76 -13.91
N ALA A 227 -1.92 -6.93 -14.21
CA ALA A 227 -0.74 -7.29 -14.99
C ALA A 227 0.54 -7.20 -14.17
N THR A 228 1.53 -8.03 -14.52
CA THR A 228 2.89 -7.98 -13.92
C THR A 228 3.96 -7.78 -14.97
N ASP A 229 4.98 -7.02 -14.62
CA ASP A 229 6.23 -6.88 -15.37
C ASP A 229 7.38 -6.66 -14.36
N LEU A 230 8.57 -6.36 -14.85
CA LEU A 230 9.71 -5.95 -14.05
C LEU A 230 9.79 -4.42 -13.99
N ALA A 231 10.02 -3.88 -12.80
CA ALA A 231 10.30 -2.46 -12.58
C ALA A 231 11.56 -2.03 -13.35
N PRO A 232 11.68 -0.76 -13.79
CA PRO A 232 12.91 -0.26 -14.39
C PRO A 232 14.14 -0.49 -13.48
N ARG A 233 15.33 -0.66 -14.07
CA ARG A 233 16.56 -0.82 -13.27
C ARG A 233 16.81 0.41 -12.40
N GLY A 234 17.14 0.19 -11.13
CA GLY A 234 17.39 1.26 -10.16
C GLY A 234 16.12 1.89 -9.60
N ALA A 235 14.93 1.40 -9.96
CA ALA A 235 13.69 1.83 -9.34
C ALA A 235 13.69 1.50 -7.84
N GLY A 236 13.20 2.45 -7.04
CA GLY A 236 12.82 2.25 -5.65
C GLY A 236 11.41 1.69 -5.54
N ALA A 237 11.08 1.15 -4.37
CA ALA A 237 9.71 0.72 -4.10
C ALA A 237 8.79 1.95 -4.00
N SER A 238 7.64 1.89 -4.65
CA SER A 238 6.65 2.97 -4.64
C SER A 238 5.26 2.46 -5.02
N VAL A 239 4.21 3.18 -4.62
CA VAL A 239 2.83 2.96 -5.10
C VAL A 239 2.30 4.27 -5.67
N GLN A 240 1.68 4.20 -6.84
CA GLN A 240 0.84 5.26 -7.37
C GLN A 240 -0.61 4.77 -7.39
N ILE A 241 -1.52 5.59 -6.91
CA ILE A 241 -2.96 5.35 -6.90
C ILE A 241 -3.63 6.50 -7.66
N ASP A 242 -4.35 6.15 -8.71
CA ASP A 242 -5.15 7.05 -9.52
C ASP A 242 -6.63 6.79 -9.24
N MET A 243 -7.38 7.87 -8.99
CA MET A 243 -8.78 7.85 -8.57
C MET A 243 -9.59 8.82 -9.41
N ASP A 244 -10.65 8.32 -10.02
CA ASP A 244 -11.65 9.16 -10.69
C ASP A 244 -12.84 9.40 -9.76
N SER A 245 -13.07 10.65 -9.39
CA SER A 245 -14.30 11.03 -8.72
C SER A 245 -15.40 11.20 -9.76
N GLY A 246 -16.40 10.30 -9.76
CA GLY A 246 -17.57 10.39 -10.66
C GLY A 246 -18.44 11.64 -10.41
N LEU A 247 -18.06 12.50 -9.47
CA LEU A 247 -18.63 13.82 -9.28
C LEU A 247 -18.09 14.71 -10.40
N ALA A 248 -18.76 14.68 -11.55
CA ALA A 248 -18.67 15.76 -12.52
C ALA A 248 -18.90 17.07 -11.75
N VAL A 249 -17.84 17.86 -11.57
CA VAL A 249 -17.97 19.23 -11.09
C VAL A 249 -18.80 19.93 -12.16
N SER A 250 -20.11 20.04 -11.95
CA SER A 250 -20.98 20.92 -12.73
C SER A 250 -20.68 22.37 -12.32
N GLY A 251 -19.43 22.77 -12.48
CA GLY A 251 -18.96 24.14 -12.38
C GLY A 251 -18.75 24.60 -13.80
N SER A 252 -19.81 25.10 -14.42
CA SER A 252 -19.76 25.84 -15.67
C SER A 252 -18.69 26.94 -15.56
N SER A 253 -17.53 26.74 -16.18
CA SER A 253 -16.62 27.82 -16.50
C SER A 253 -17.08 28.44 -17.82
N ASP A 254 -17.88 29.50 -17.69
CA ASP A 254 -18.16 30.62 -18.63
C ASP A 254 -19.35 31.38 -17.99
N GLY A 255 -19.29 32.60 -17.44
CA GLY A 255 -18.51 33.78 -17.80
C GLY A 255 -19.50 34.95 -18.00
N ASN A 256 -19.51 35.92 -17.06
CA ASN A 256 -20.06 37.28 -17.14
C ASN A 256 -21.56 37.55 -16.86
N GLY A 257 -21.87 38.21 -15.72
CA GLY A 257 -23.20 38.79 -15.47
C GLY A 257 -23.46 39.39 -14.09
N SER A 258 -22.96 40.61 -13.88
CA SER A 258 -23.58 41.73 -13.13
C SER A 258 -23.95 41.60 -11.64
N ALA A 259 -23.33 42.50 -10.87
CA ALA A 259 -23.77 42.97 -9.56
C ALA A 259 -25.21 43.49 -9.57
N GLY A 260 -25.98 43.20 -8.51
CA GLY A 260 -27.28 43.85 -8.30
C GLY A 260 -28.11 43.30 -7.14
N SER A 261 -28.27 44.15 -6.14
CA SER A 261 -29.49 44.34 -5.35
C SER A 261 -29.70 43.53 -4.05
N SER A 262 -29.56 44.29 -2.97
CA SER A 262 -30.21 44.19 -1.66
C SER A 262 -31.65 43.66 -1.70
N GLY A 263 -31.93 42.66 -0.88
CA GLY A 263 -33.28 42.16 -0.61
C GLY A 263 -33.39 41.66 0.84
N SER A 264 -33.92 42.50 1.71
CA SER A 264 -34.37 42.20 3.06
C SER A 264 -35.71 41.45 3.04
N GLY A 265 -35.83 40.36 3.81
CA GLY A 265 -37.11 39.74 4.19
C GLY A 265 -36.83 38.48 5.01
N SER A 266 -37.08 38.43 6.32
CA SER A 266 -38.36 38.37 7.05
C SER A 266 -38.57 36.98 7.63
N ALA A 267 -38.88 36.96 8.92
CA ALA A 267 -39.08 35.80 9.78
C ALA A 267 -40.20 34.85 9.33
N GLY A 268 -40.05 33.57 9.68
CA GLY A 268 -41.10 32.56 9.57
C GLY A 268 -40.84 31.41 10.53
N SER A 269 -41.40 31.52 11.73
CA SER A 269 -41.44 30.48 12.76
C SER A 269 -42.52 29.41 12.46
N SER A 270 -42.37 28.28 13.15
CA SER A 270 -43.41 27.34 13.62
C SER A 270 -43.65 26.03 12.85
N GLY A 271 -43.57 24.94 13.63
CA GLY A 271 -44.61 23.90 13.63
C GLY A 271 -44.21 22.54 13.06
N GLY A 272 -44.14 21.52 13.92
CA GLY A 272 -44.12 20.13 13.44
C GLY A 272 -43.66 19.06 14.42
N SER A 273 -44.19 19.04 15.64
CA SER A 273 -44.14 17.87 16.54
C SER A 273 -45.08 16.77 16.01
N GLY A 274 -44.55 15.59 15.70
CA GLY A 274 -45.30 14.42 15.24
C GLY A 274 -44.92 13.16 16.03
N SER A 275 -45.93 12.45 16.49
CA SER A 275 -45.94 11.52 17.62
C SER A 275 -45.66 10.04 17.26
N ALA A 276 -45.24 9.31 18.31
CA ALA A 276 -45.46 7.89 18.64
C ALA A 276 -46.13 6.94 17.62
N GLY A 277 -45.47 5.79 17.41
CA GLY A 277 -46.07 4.57 16.89
C GLY A 277 -45.44 3.34 17.58
N SER A 278 -46.26 2.63 18.35
CA SER A 278 -45.90 1.46 19.17
C SER A 278 -46.18 0.13 18.46
N SER A 279 -45.50 -0.91 18.95
CA SER A 279 -45.93 -2.31 19.09
C SER A 279 -45.89 -3.26 17.88
N GLY A 280 -45.32 -4.44 18.13
CA GLY A 280 -45.78 -5.71 17.55
C GLY A 280 -44.68 -6.62 17.02
N GLY A 281 -44.35 -7.70 17.73
CA GLY A 281 -43.55 -8.79 17.17
C GLY A 281 -42.92 -9.77 18.16
N ASN A 282 -43.74 -10.43 18.99
CA ASN A 282 -43.33 -11.66 19.68
C ASN A 282 -43.13 -12.79 18.67
N GLY A 283 -42.04 -13.54 18.79
CA GLY A 283 -41.79 -14.76 18.01
C GLY A 283 -40.83 -15.70 18.73
N SER A 284 -41.34 -16.42 19.72
CA SER A 284 -40.67 -17.56 20.36
C SER A 284 -40.99 -18.85 19.60
N ILE A 285 -39.98 -19.53 19.09
CA ILE A 285 -39.95 -20.97 18.76
C ILE A 285 -38.56 -21.41 19.26
N GLY A 286 -38.41 -22.16 20.35
CA GLY A 286 -38.96 -23.50 20.54
C GLY A 286 -37.89 -24.49 20.10
N GLY A 287 -37.04 -24.94 21.04
CA GLY A 287 -36.20 -26.14 20.86
C GLY A 287 -37.06 -27.41 20.69
N PRO A 288 -36.46 -28.61 20.49
CA PRO A 288 -35.52 -29.17 21.46
C PRO A 288 -34.33 -29.97 20.87
N ALA A 289 -33.36 -30.18 21.78
CA ALA A 289 -32.40 -31.28 21.95
C ALA A 289 -32.27 -32.39 20.88
N SER A 290 -31.04 -32.62 20.42
CA SER A 290 -30.22 -33.81 20.74
C SER A 290 -28.74 -33.50 20.51
#